data_AF-A0A498QQS3-F1
#
_entry.id   AF-A0A498QQS3-F1
#
_cell.length_a   1.000
_cell.length_b   1.000
_cell.length_c   1.000
_cell.angle_alpha   90.00
_cell.angle_beta   90.00
_cell.angle_gamma   90.00
#
_symmetry.space_group_name_H-M   'P 1'
#
loop_
_entity.id
_entity.type
_entity.pdbx_description
1 polymer ?
#
loop_
_entity_poly.entity_id
_entity_poly.type
_entity_poly.pdbx_seq_one_letter_code
_entity_poly.pdbx_strand_id
1 'polypeptide(L)'
;MRLNTPVRKVSIEDNRVLGVATDDGFVEAGRVVCAVDAVVARQLIPDLPEAMQKALGTCKYSSTYYYQFGLDKPLVEQTDTPFYVVMMPAGEKTVLDFASLGSNSRDKPVVIAPTRGWEDKNSPP
;
A
#
# COMPACT_ATOMS: atom_id res chain seq x y z
N MET A 1 -16.83 -5.04 12.30
CA MET A 1 -15.78 -5.30 11.30
C MET A 1 -15.72 -6.80 11.06
N ARG A 2 -15.76 -7.26 9.81
CA ARG A 2 -15.56 -8.69 9.47
C ARG A 2 -14.11 -8.85 9.02
N LEU A 3 -13.34 -9.65 9.74
CA LEU A 3 -11.94 -9.95 9.41
C LEU A 3 -11.90 -11.21 8.53
N ASN A 4 -10.92 -11.30 7.64
CA ASN A 4 -10.72 -12.45 6.74
C ASN A 4 -11.95 -12.78 5.86
N THR A 5 -12.80 -11.80 5.59
CA THR A 5 -13.95 -11.93 4.66
C THR A 5 -13.64 -11.11 3.40
N PRO A 6 -12.85 -11.64 2.46
CA PRO A 6 -12.52 -10.92 1.23
C PRO A 6 -13.78 -10.72 0.39
N VAL A 7 -13.98 -9.49 -0.08
CA VAL A 7 -14.97 -9.20 -1.12
C VAL A 7 -14.45 -9.79 -2.44
N ARG A 8 -15.34 -10.48 -3.17
CA ARG A 8 -15.04 -11.10 -4.46
C ARG A 8 -15.58 -10.30 -5.64
N LYS A 9 -16.75 -9.66 -5.47
CA LYS A 9 -17.37 -8.83 -6.50
C LYS A 9 -18.32 -7.81 -5.86
N VAL A 10 -18.36 -6.60 -6.41
CA VAL A 10 -19.46 -5.65 -6.19
C VAL A 10 -20.51 -5.90 -7.27
N SER A 11 -21.74 -6.19 -6.87
CA SER A 11 -22.83 -6.45 -7.82
C SER A 11 -23.52 -5.14 -8.18
N ILE A 12 -23.56 -4.86 -9.48
CA ILE A 12 -24.21 -3.69 -10.07
C ILE A 12 -25.17 -4.19 -11.14
N GLU A 13 -26.43 -3.76 -11.05
CA GLU A 13 -27.48 -4.06 -12.03
C GLU A 13 -28.23 -2.75 -12.33
N ASP A 14 -28.52 -2.47 -13.60
CA ASP A 14 -29.19 -1.22 -14.03
C ASP A 14 -28.58 0.06 -13.43
N ASN A 15 -27.25 0.16 -13.39
CA ASN A 15 -26.49 1.25 -12.76
C ASN A 15 -26.76 1.45 -11.26
N ARG A 16 -27.26 0.42 -10.57
CA ARG A 16 -27.52 0.43 -9.13
C ARG A 16 -26.69 -0.64 -8.44
N VAL A 17 -26.10 -0.28 -7.31
CA VAL A 17 -25.41 -1.24 -6.46
C VAL A 17 -26.45 -2.08 -5.72
N LEU A 18 -26.30 -3.40 -5.81
CA LEU A 18 -27.12 -4.36 -5.07
C LEU A 18 -26.43 -4.79 -3.77
N GLY A 19 -25.10 -4.80 -3.76
CA GLY A 19 -24.31 -5.25 -2.61
C GLY A 19 -22.96 -5.83 -3.01
N VAL A 20 -22.38 -6.62 -2.12
CA VAL A 20 -21.07 -7.25 -2.32
C VAL A 20 -21.13 -8.76 -2.08
N ALA A 21 -20.51 -9.51 -2.98
CA ALA A 21 -20.32 -10.94 -2.85
C ALA A 21 -19.03 -11.23 -2.07
N THR A 22 -19.11 -12.17 -1.12
CA THR A 22 -17.99 -12.69 -0.33
C THR A 22 -18.06 -14.21 -0.35
N ASP A 23 -17.02 -14.91 0.12
CA ASP A 23 -17.04 -16.37 0.24
C ASP A 23 -18.11 -16.86 1.25
N ASP A 24 -18.46 -16.01 2.21
CA ASP A 24 -19.49 -16.29 3.24
C ASP A 24 -20.91 -15.97 2.76
N GLY A 25 -21.07 -15.52 1.51
CA GLY A 25 -22.34 -15.14 0.91
C GLY A 25 -22.44 -13.69 0.48
N PHE A 26 -23.66 -13.25 0.19
CA PHE A 26 -23.95 -11.91 -0.31
C PHE A 26 -24.35 -10.95 0.81
N VAL A 27 -23.77 -9.75 0.80
CA VAL A 27 -24.12 -8.66 1.72
C VAL A 27 -24.82 -7.58 0.90
N GLU A 28 -26.12 -7.45 1.10
CA GLU A 28 -26.96 -6.44 0.42
C GLU A 28 -26.56 -5.02 0.89
N ALA A 29 -26.42 -4.10 -0.07
CA ALA A 29 -26.14 -2.70 0.22
C ALA A 29 -26.55 -1.80 -0.96
N GLY A 30 -27.30 -0.72 -0.69
CA GLY A 30 -27.68 0.26 -1.71
C GLY A 30 -26.54 1.20 -2.15
N ARG A 31 -25.41 1.19 -1.43
CA ARG A 31 -24.18 1.95 -1.71
C ARG A 31 -22.98 1.14 -1.25
N VAL A 32 -21.87 1.25 -1.98
CA VAL A 32 -20.58 0.64 -1.64
C VAL A 32 -19.49 1.70 -1.73
N VAL A 33 -18.64 1.77 -0.71
CA VAL A 33 -17.43 2.59 -0.72
C VAL A 33 -16.24 1.67 -0.97
N CYS A 34 -15.57 1.86 -2.10
CA CYS A 34 -14.40 1.07 -2.49
C CYS A 34 -13.14 1.75 -1.94
N ALA A 35 -12.53 1.15 -0.92
CA ALA A 35 -11.33 1.67 -0.24
C ALA A 35 -10.10 0.75 -0.44
N VAL A 36 -10.03 0.08 -1.59
CA VAL A 36 -8.89 -0.74 -2.03
C VAL A 36 -8.15 -0.04 -3.16
N ASP A 37 -6.95 -0.54 -3.49
CA ASP A 37 -6.16 -0.05 -4.63
C ASP A 37 -6.93 -0.13 -5.95
N ALA A 38 -6.58 0.75 -6.90
CA ALA A 38 -7.23 0.85 -8.20
C ALA A 38 -7.21 -0.48 -8.99
N VAL A 39 -6.10 -1.22 -8.93
CA VAL A 39 -5.98 -2.58 -9.48
C VAL A 39 -7.06 -3.51 -8.92
N VAL A 40 -7.17 -3.57 -7.59
CA VAL A 40 -8.13 -4.44 -6.90
C VAL A 40 -9.56 -3.96 -7.18
N ALA A 41 -9.81 -2.66 -7.15
CA ALA A 41 -11.12 -2.08 -7.44
C ALA A 41 -11.63 -2.50 -8.84
N ARG A 42 -10.77 -2.48 -9.86
CA ARG A 42 -11.11 -2.92 -11.23
C ARG A 42 -11.46 -4.41 -11.30
N GLN A 43 -10.82 -5.23 -10.48
CA GLN A 43 -11.13 -6.67 -10.40
C GLN A 43 -12.45 -6.94 -9.67
N LEU A 44 -12.73 -6.20 -8.59
CA LEU A 44 -13.95 -6.34 -7.81
C LEU A 44 -15.18 -5.74 -8.52
N ILE A 45 -14.98 -4.74 -9.39
CA ILE A 45 -16.05 -4.02 -10.07
C ILE A 45 -15.80 -4.05 -11.59
N PRO A 46 -15.91 -5.22 -12.24
CA PRO A 46 -15.62 -5.35 -13.67
C PRO A 46 -16.58 -4.55 -14.57
N ASP A 47 -17.78 -4.26 -14.05
CA ASP A 47 -18.86 -3.56 -14.75
C ASP A 47 -18.81 -2.03 -14.54
N LEU A 48 -17.65 -1.49 -14.15
CA LEU A 48 -17.44 -0.04 -13.99
C LEU A 48 -17.66 0.70 -15.32
N PRO A 49 -18.20 1.93 -15.28
CA PRO A 49 -18.26 2.80 -16.45
C PRO A 49 -16.88 2.97 -17.10
N GLU A 50 -16.83 2.98 -18.44
CA GLU A 50 -15.57 2.99 -19.21
C GLU A 50 -14.61 4.12 -18.78
N ALA A 51 -15.13 5.32 -18.56
CA ALA A 51 -14.34 6.47 -18.11
C ALA A 51 -13.63 6.19 -16.77
N MET A 52 -14.30 5.49 -15.84
CA MET A 52 -13.71 5.10 -14.56
C MET A 52 -12.68 3.99 -14.74
N GLN A 53 -12.97 2.97 -15.56
CA GLN A 53 -12.00 1.91 -15.85
C GLN A 53 -10.71 2.48 -16.43
N LYS A 54 -10.84 3.40 -17.39
CA LYS A 54 -9.69 4.06 -18.01
C LYS A 54 -8.90 4.89 -17.01
N ALA A 55 -9.56 5.68 -16.17
CA ALA A 55 -8.91 6.49 -15.15
C ALA A 55 -8.12 5.61 -14.15
N LEU A 56 -8.76 4.58 -13.61
CA LEU A 56 -8.13 3.64 -12.67
C LEU A 56 -6.99 2.85 -13.31
N GLY A 57 -7.08 2.54 -14.61
CA GLY A 57 -6.02 1.83 -15.35
C GLY A 57 -4.74 2.66 -15.58
N THR A 58 -4.72 3.95 -15.25
CA THR A 58 -3.50 4.77 -15.32
C THR A 58 -2.66 4.71 -14.04
N CYS A 59 -3.19 4.15 -12.96
CA CYS A 59 -2.47 4.02 -11.71
C CYS A 59 -1.28 3.06 -11.85
N LYS A 60 -0.09 3.55 -11.49
CA LYS A 60 1.13 2.76 -11.45
C LYS A 60 1.53 2.48 -10.01
N TYR A 61 2.01 1.27 -9.78
CA TYR A 61 2.45 0.81 -8.48
C TYR A 61 3.93 0.43 -8.55
N SER A 62 4.67 0.78 -7.51
CA SER A 62 6.04 0.33 -7.32
C SER A 62 6.12 -0.65 -6.15
N SER A 63 6.99 -1.62 -6.28
CA SER A 63 7.36 -2.55 -5.22
C SER A 63 8.56 -1.98 -4.48
N THR A 64 8.59 -2.15 -3.16
CA THR A 64 9.73 -1.79 -2.30
C THR A 64 9.89 -2.83 -1.20
N TYR A 65 11.14 -3.10 -0.79
CA TYR A 65 11.47 -3.83 0.42
C TYR A 65 11.81 -2.85 1.54
N TYR A 66 11.28 -3.14 2.72
CA TYR A 66 11.67 -2.46 3.95
C TYR A 66 12.62 -3.33 4.75
N TYR A 67 13.88 -2.91 4.87
CA TYR A 67 14.82 -3.52 5.79
C TYR A 67 14.78 -2.80 7.14
N GLN A 68 14.74 -3.58 8.23
CA GLN A 68 14.81 -3.06 9.59
C GLN A 68 16.05 -3.65 10.27
N PHE A 69 16.91 -2.77 10.76
CA PHE A 69 18.14 -3.14 11.46
C PHE A 69 17.99 -2.76 12.93
N GLY A 70 17.89 -3.76 13.80
CA GLY A 70 18.01 -3.57 15.24
C GLY A 70 19.47 -3.35 15.60
N LEU A 71 19.75 -2.37 16.47
CA LEU A 71 21.09 -1.99 16.86
C LEU A 71 21.27 -2.14 18.38
N ASP A 72 22.49 -2.44 18.81
CA ASP A 72 22.84 -2.49 20.23
C ASP A 72 22.92 -1.08 20.85
N LYS A 73 23.17 -0.06 20.02
CA LYS A 73 23.21 1.36 20.40
C LYS A 73 22.71 2.26 19.26
N PRO A 74 22.18 3.46 19.55
CA PRO A 74 21.76 4.40 18.51
C PRO A 74 22.91 4.79 17.56
N LEU A 75 22.62 4.98 16.26
CA LEU A 75 23.61 5.52 15.30
C LEU A 75 23.95 6.99 15.56
N VAL A 76 22.99 7.73 16.09
CA VAL A 76 23.15 9.13 16.51
C VAL A 76 22.55 9.27 17.90
N GLU A 77 23.24 10.01 18.76
CA GLU A 77 22.71 10.36 20.06
C GLU A 77 21.50 11.26 19.87
N GLN A 78 20.35 10.80 20.37
CA GLN A 78 19.12 11.59 20.34
C GLN A 78 19.27 12.79 21.27
N THR A 79 19.52 13.97 20.69
CA THR A 79 19.36 15.26 21.36
C THR A 79 17.91 15.73 21.21
N ASP A 80 17.61 17.02 21.41
CA ASP A 80 16.24 17.57 21.34
C ASP A 80 15.51 17.30 20.02
N THR A 81 16.24 16.92 18.97
CA THR A 81 15.69 16.49 17.68
C THR A 81 16.03 15.02 17.42
N PRO A 82 15.12 14.07 17.72
CA PRO A 82 15.40 12.64 17.70
C PRO A 82 15.28 12.02 16.29
N PHE A 83 15.53 12.77 15.21
CA PHE A 83 15.37 12.26 13.86
C PHE A 83 16.63 12.44 13.02
N TYR A 84 16.94 11.42 12.23
CA TYR A 84 17.77 11.58 11.04
C TYR A 84 17.06 10.87 9.88
N VAL A 85 17.14 11.47 8.70
CA VAL A 85 16.74 10.86 7.44
C VAL A 85 17.86 11.13 6.45
N VAL A 86 18.43 10.06 5.92
CA VAL A 86 19.38 10.14 4.80
C VAL A 86 18.60 9.72 3.56
N MET A 87 18.37 10.64 2.64
CA MET A 87 17.71 10.38 1.37
C MET A 87 18.73 10.35 0.25
N MET A 88 18.60 9.37 -0.64
CA MET A 88 19.44 9.23 -1.82
C MET A 88 18.74 9.86 -3.02
N PRO A 89 19.38 10.80 -3.75
CA PRO A 89 18.78 11.36 -4.95
C PRO A 89 18.48 10.30 -6.01
N ALA A 90 17.46 10.55 -6.82
CA ALA A 90 17.05 9.65 -7.90
C ALA A 90 18.15 9.39 -8.95
N GLY A 91 19.17 10.24 -9.07
CA GLY A 91 20.30 10.06 -9.98
C GLY A 91 21.41 9.15 -9.46
N GLU A 92 21.40 8.83 -8.16
CA GLU A 92 22.44 8.01 -7.55
C GLU A 92 22.26 6.52 -7.84
N LYS A 93 23.37 5.83 -8.12
CA LYS A 93 23.39 4.39 -8.37
C LYS A 93 23.45 3.63 -7.05
N THR A 94 22.31 3.50 -6.38
CA THR A 94 22.16 2.81 -5.09
C THR A 94 20.86 2.00 -5.04
N VAL A 95 20.83 0.98 -4.18
CA VAL A 95 19.63 0.20 -3.88
C VAL A 95 18.75 0.86 -2.80
N LEU A 96 19.33 1.75 -2.00
CA LEU A 96 18.66 2.42 -0.88
C LEU A 96 17.95 3.70 -1.36
N ASP A 97 16.70 3.89 -0.93
CA ASP A 97 15.96 5.13 -1.18
C ASP A 97 16.23 6.15 -0.07
N PHE A 98 15.92 5.74 1.16
CA PHE A 98 16.30 6.47 2.34
C PHE A 98 16.64 5.54 3.50
N ALA A 99 17.23 6.10 4.55
CA ALA A 99 17.36 5.46 5.85
C ALA A 99 16.90 6.44 6.93
N SER A 100 16.07 5.96 7.86
CA SER A 100 15.58 6.78 8.97
C SER A 100 15.60 6.01 10.28
N LEU A 101 15.55 6.76 11.38
CA LEU A 101 15.23 6.18 12.68
C LEU A 101 13.82 5.56 12.63
N GLY A 102 13.72 4.28 12.97
CA GLY A 102 12.48 3.52 12.98
C GLY A 102 11.72 3.57 14.31
N SER A 103 12.40 3.95 15.39
CA SER A 103 11.76 4.19 16.68
C SER A 103 12.58 5.14 17.54
N ASN A 104 11.92 5.88 18.43
CA ASN A 104 12.60 6.72 19.42
C ASN A 104 13.15 5.90 20.61
N SER A 105 13.10 4.57 20.56
CA SER A 105 13.60 3.72 21.65
C SER A 105 15.12 3.79 21.73
N ARG A 106 15.64 4.09 22.93
CA ARG A 106 17.08 4.04 23.23
C ARG A 106 17.55 2.63 23.60
N ASP A 107 16.64 1.79 24.09
CA ASP A 107 16.93 0.42 24.51
C ASP A 107 16.89 -0.55 23.33
N LYS A 108 16.10 -0.24 22.30
CA LYS A 108 15.96 -1.02 21.07
C LYS A 108 15.94 -0.09 19.85
N PRO A 109 17.06 0.59 19.57
CA PRO A 109 17.14 1.46 18.40
C PRO A 109 16.99 0.62 17.13
N VAL A 110 16.16 1.11 16.21
CA VAL A 110 15.89 0.48 14.92
C VAL A 110 16.15 1.50 13.83
N VAL A 111 16.80 1.06 12.76
CA VAL A 111 16.96 1.81 11.52
C VAL A 111 16.12 1.16 10.44
N ILE A 112 15.29 1.94 9.77
CA ILE A 112 14.48 1.48 8.64
C ILE A 112 15.15 2.00 7.38
N ALA A 113 15.41 1.09 6.43
CA ALA A 113 15.98 1.41 5.14
C ALA A 113 15.11 0.79 4.04
N PRO A 114 14.16 1.53 3.46
CA PRO A 114 13.48 1.09 2.26
C PRO A 114 14.42 1.10 1.05
N THR A 115 14.23 0.12 0.19
CA THR A 115 14.80 0.15 -1.15
C THR A 115 14.09 1.16 -2.01
N ARG A 116 14.76 1.60 -3.08
CA ARG A 116 14.09 2.32 -4.15
C ARG A 116 12.97 1.50 -4.74
N GLY A 117 11.83 2.14 -5.01
CA GLY A 117 10.72 1.49 -5.69
C GLY A 117 11.11 1.02 -7.10
N TRP A 118 10.73 -0.19 -7.49
CA TRP A 118 10.82 -0.67 -8.88
C TRP A 118 9.45 -1.12 -9.39
N GLU A 119 9.26 -1.11 -10.70
CA GLU A 119 8.11 -1.79 -11.32
C GLU A 119 8.44 -3.29 -11.34
N ASP A 120 7.70 -4.10 -10.57
CA ASP A 120 7.79 -5.56 -10.68
C ASP A 120 6.91 -6.03 -11.85
N LYS A 121 7.42 -6.93 -12.68
CA LYS A 121 6.63 -7.58 -13.73
C LYS A 121 5.50 -8.44 -13.14
N ASN A 122 5.62 -8.81 -11.86
CA ASN A 122 4.63 -9.58 -11.10
C ASN A 122 3.76 -8.71 -10.19
N SER A 123 3.92 -7.37 -10.19
CA SER A 123 2.96 -6.52 -9.50
C SER A 123 1.59 -6.70 -10.15
N PRO A 124 0.52 -6.92 -9.37
CA PRO A 124 -0.80 -7.10 -9.94
C PRO A 124 -1.18 -5.87 -10.78
N PRO A 125 -1.73 -6.06 -12.00
CA PRO A 125 -1.98 -5.00 -12.98
C PRO A 125 -3.11 -4.03 -12.60
#